data_AF-A0A7W4F2Q1-F1
#
_entry.id   AF-A0A7W4F2Q1-F1
#
_cell.length_a   1.000
_cell.length_b   1.000
_cell.length_c   1.000
_cell.angle_alpha   90.00
_cell.angle_beta   90.00
_cell.angle_gamma   90.00
#
_symmetry.space_group_name_H-M   'P 1'
#
loop_
_entity.id
_entity.type
_entity.pdbx_description
1 polymer ?
#
loop_
_entity_poly.entity_id
_entity_poly.type
_entity_poly.pdbx_seq_one_letter_code
_entity_poly.pdbx_strand_id
1 'polypeptide(L)'
;MVGYPNEEIAHPGGLVCYGRVPEMNSKSDSIPAGDIFLRAGKHSGPNRGFGVRHIWAEHESELAKLGYGTVDDVARFVSDIIRPGVPIYCEFNHPGGKHRTTVLKSSLGVVILEPKEAPETDSGWIYVVVTAYTRRKAHGVLIGKIQ
;
A
#
# COMPACT_ATOMS: atom_id res chain seq x y z
N MET A 1 -15.70 8.03 -12.34
CA MET A 1 -15.17 9.27 -11.75
C MET A 1 -14.81 8.93 -10.31
N VAL A 2 -13.52 8.80 -9.99
CA VAL A 2 -13.06 8.44 -8.64
C VAL A 2 -13.47 9.58 -7.69
N GLY A 3 -14.10 9.31 -6.54
CA GLY A 3 -14.72 10.33 -5.68
C GLY A 3 -13.75 11.17 -4.84
N TYR A 4 -14.07 11.50 -3.58
CA TYR A 4 -13.24 12.39 -2.75
C TYR A 4 -11.88 11.74 -2.42
N PRO A 5 -10.78 12.48 -2.19
CA PRO A 5 -9.44 11.88 -2.05
C PRO A 5 -9.31 10.78 -0.97
N ASN A 6 -10.07 10.88 0.13
CA ASN A 6 -10.04 9.89 1.20
C ASN A 6 -11.07 8.77 1.07
N GLU A 7 -11.89 8.80 0.02
CA GLU A 7 -12.87 7.77 -0.27
C GLU A 7 -12.17 6.44 -0.56
N GLU A 8 -12.66 5.38 0.09
CA GLU A 8 -12.12 4.04 -0.08
C GLU A 8 -12.55 3.44 -1.40
N ILE A 9 -11.61 2.74 -2.03
CA ILE A 9 -11.83 2.04 -3.29
C ILE A 9 -12.10 0.59 -2.96
N ALA A 10 -13.30 0.12 -3.30
CA ALA A 10 -13.69 -1.26 -3.05
C ALA A 10 -12.67 -2.24 -3.63
N HIS A 11 -12.41 -3.33 -2.91
CA HIS A 11 -11.58 -4.42 -3.42
C HIS A 11 -12.28 -5.05 -4.64
N PRO A 12 -11.57 -5.34 -5.75
CA PRO A 12 -12.19 -5.85 -6.97
C PRO A 12 -12.87 -7.22 -6.79
N GLY A 13 -12.43 -8.00 -5.80
CA GLY A 13 -13.06 -9.27 -5.40
C GLY A 13 -14.23 -9.14 -4.42
N GLY A 14 -14.70 -7.92 -4.10
CA GLY A 14 -15.79 -7.70 -3.14
C GLY A 14 -15.42 -7.88 -1.67
N LEU A 15 -14.12 -7.87 -1.35
CA LEU A 15 -13.62 -7.95 0.02
C LEU A 15 -13.70 -6.60 0.73
N VAL A 16 -13.77 -6.65 2.07
CA VAL A 16 -13.82 -5.45 2.92
C VAL A 16 -12.51 -4.66 2.91
N CYS A 17 -11.38 -5.32 2.67
CA CYS A 17 -10.05 -4.71 2.61
C CYS A 17 -9.16 -5.45 1.59
N TYR A 18 -7.95 -4.93 1.36
CA TYR A 18 -6.98 -5.51 0.42
C TYR A 18 -6.08 -6.58 1.04
N GLY A 19 -6.13 -6.73 2.37
CA GLY A 19 -5.29 -7.65 3.14
C GLY A 19 -5.04 -7.08 4.53
N ARG A 20 -4.30 -7.83 5.35
CA ARG A 20 -4.00 -7.44 6.73
C ARG A 20 -2.51 -7.52 7.01
N VAL A 21 -1.97 -6.45 7.60
CA VAL A 21 -0.64 -6.46 8.22
C VAL A 21 -0.79 -7.12 9.59
N PRO A 22 -0.03 -8.19 9.90
CA PRO A 22 -0.03 -8.78 11.24
C PRO A 22 0.74 -7.89 12.22
N GLU A 23 0.45 -8.05 13.50
CA GLU A 23 1.33 -7.51 14.54
C GLU A 23 2.70 -8.18 14.44
N MET A 24 3.77 -7.39 14.44
CA MET A 24 5.14 -7.89 14.31
C MET A 24 6.07 -7.14 15.25
N ASN A 25 7.01 -7.87 15.83
CA ASN A 25 8.08 -7.30 16.65
C ASN A 25 9.40 -7.42 15.90
N SER A 26 10.08 -6.30 15.68
CA SER A 26 11.40 -6.26 15.07
C SER A 26 12.35 -5.47 15.97
N LYS A 27 13.28 -6.19 16.62
CA LYS A 27 14.25 -5.63 17.57
C LYS A 27 13.56 -4.80 18.67
N SER A 28 13.60 -3.47 18.57
CA SER A 28 13.06 -2.52 19.55
C SER A 28 11.73 -1.90 19.14
N ASP A 29 11.18 -2.28 17.99
CA ASP A 29 9.97 -1.70 17.41
C ASP A 29 8.86 -2.74 17.27
N SER A 30 7.65 -2.36 17.71
CA SER A 30 6.41 -3.06 17.40
C SER A 30 5.72 -2.42 16.20
N ILE A 31 5.25 -3.24 15.29
CA ILE A 31 4.45 -2.84 14.13
C ILE A 31 3.03 -3.32 14.41
N PRO A 32 2.05 -2.40 14.50
CA PRO A 32 0.70 -2.77 14.88
C PRO A 32 0.03 -3.59 13.78
N ALA A 33 -0.90 -4.46 14.16
CA ALA A 33 -1.77 -5.10 13.19
C ALA A 33 -2.72 -4.05 12.57
N GLY A 34 -3.15 -4.26 11.32
CA GLY A 34 -4.15 -3.40 10.70
C GLY A 34 -4.56 -3.82 9.30
N ASP A 35 -5.80 -3.54 8.95
CA ASP A 35 -6.33 -3.80 7.62
C ASP A 35 -5.83 -2.77 6.60
N ILE A 36 -5.65 -3.21 5.36
CA ILE A 36 -5.10 -2.42 4.27
C ILE A 36 -6.22 -1.89 3.38
N PHE A 37 -6.25 -0.57 3.20
CA PHE A 37 -7.23 0.12 2.37
C PHE A 37 -6.56 0.89 1.23
N LEU A 38 -7.18 0.82 0.05
CA LEU A 38 -6.86 1.69 -1.07
C LEU A 38 -7.85 2.85 -1.08
N ARG A 39 -7.35 4.06 -1.36
CA ARG A 39 -8.18 5.26 -1.48
C ARG A 39 -8.10 5.87 -2.87
N ALA A 40 -9.13 6.63 -3.22
CA ALA A 40 -9.20 7.43 -4.44
C ALA A 40 -7.93 8.25 -4.66
N GLY A 41 -7.48 8.91 -3.60
CA GLY A 41 -6.21 9.59 -3.57
C GLY A 41 -6.20 10.91 -4.33
N LYS A 42 -4.99 11.47 -4.46
CA LYS A 42 -4.71 12.68 -5.23
C LYS A 42 -3.25 12.66 -5.69
N HIS A 43 -2.99 13.26 -6.85
CA HIS A 43 -1.66 13.58 -7.32
C HIS A 43 -1.47 15.10 -7.28
N SER A 44 -0.37 15.56 -6.70
CA SER A 44 -0.07 16.99 -6.50
C SER A 44 1.30 17.40 -7.08
N GLY A 45 1.94 16.50 -7.82
CA GLY A 45 3.24 16.68 -8.44
C GLY A 45 4.12 15.42 -8.34
N PRO A 46 5.32 15.45 -8.94
CA PRO A 46 6.21 14.29 -9.02
C PRO A 46 6.52 13.73 -7.63
N ASN A 47 6.30 12.42 -7.43
CA ASN A 47 6.46 11.71 -6.16
C ASN A 47 5.65 12.31 -5.00
N ARG A 48 4.59 13.09 -5.29
CA ARG A 48 3.75 13.77 -4.29
C ARG A 48 2.29 13.43 -4.51
N GLY A 49 1.80 12.46 -3.77
CA GLY A 49 0.41 12.05 -3.81
C GLY A 49 0.18 10.78 -3.01
N PHE A 50 -1.04 10.25 -3.11
CA PHE A 50 -1.34 8.91 -2.63
C PHE A 50 -2.51 8.30 -3.43
N GLY A 51 -2.72 6.99 -3.29
CA GLY A 51 -3.90 6.27 -3.77
C GLY A 51 -3.98 6.13 -5.30
N VAL A 52 -5.17 5.75 -5.79
CA VAL A 52 -5.42 5.39 -7.20
C VAL A 52 -4.94 6.47 -8.17
N ARG A 53 -5.34 7.72 -7.94
CA ARG A 53 -4.96 8.84 -8.84
C ARG A 53 -3.45 9.06 -8.89
N HIS A 54 -2.76 8.87 -7.77
CA HIS A 54 -1.30 9.03 -7.73
C HIS A 54 -0.58 7.89 -8.44
N ILE A 55 -1.01 6.65 -8.18
CA ILE A 55 -0.45 5.45 -8.81
C ILE A 55 -0.58 5.55 -10.33
N TRP A 56 -1.79 5.86 -10.82
CA TRP A 56 -2.01 6.00 -12.25
C TRP A 56 -1.15 7.10 -12.87
N ALA A 57 -1.17 8.31 -12.29
CA ALA A 57 -0.42 9.45 -12.83
C ALA A 57 1.10 9.22 -12.91
N GLU A 58 1.70 8.49 -11.97
CA GLU A 58 3.15 8.22 -11.95
C GLU A 58 3.54 6.97 -12.74
N HIS A 59 2.65 5.97 -12.84
CA HIS A 59 3.03 4.62 -13.23
C HIS A 59 2.20 4.04 -14.39
N GLU A 60 1.28 4.78 -15.01
CA GLU A 60 0.43 4.27 -16.10
C GLU A 60 1.20 3.55 -17.21
N SER A 61 2.35 4.08 -17.65
CA SER A 61 3.12 3.51 -18.75
C SER A 61 3.67 2.11 -18.44
N GLU A 62 4.03 1.84 -17.18
CA GLU A 62 4.51 0.52 -16.76
C GLU A 62 3.36 -0.44 -16.43
N LEU A 63 2.26 0.07 -15.87
CA LEU A 63 1.04 -0.70 -15.62
C LEU A 63 0.42 -1.20 -16.94
N ALA A 64 0.33 -0.33 -17.95
CA ALA A 64 -0.23 -0.66 -19.26
C ALA A 64 0.54 -1.79 -19.96
N LYS A 65 1.88 -1.84 -19.80
CA LYS A 65 2.73 -2.93 -20.34
C LYS A 65 2.45 -4.28 -19.71
N LEU A 66 1.86 -4.32 -18.52
CA LEU A 66 1.45 -5.54 -17.81
C LEU A 66 -0.04 -5.85 -18.01
N GLY A 67 -0.77 -5.08 -18.82
CA GLY A 67 -2.19 -5.28 -19.08
C GLY A 67 -3.14 -4.55 -18.11
N TYR A 68 -2.64 -3.62 -17.28
CA TYR A 68 -3.48 -2.70 -16.51
C TYR A 68 -3.62 -1.39 -17.30
N GLY A 69 -4.64 -1.33 -18.15
CA GLY A 69 -4.75 -0.32 -19.20
C GLY A 69 -5.53 0.93 -18.81
N THR A 70 -6.22 0.92 -17.67
CA THR A 70 -7.07 2.03 -17.22
C THR A 70 -6.84 2.35 -15.75
N VAL A 71 -7.25 3.55 -15.32
CA VAL A 71 -7.22 3.95 -13.91
C VAL A 71 -8.01 2.99 -13.01
N ASP A 72 -9.08 2.39 -13.53
CA ASP A 72 -9.91 1.43 -12.79
C ASP A 72 -9.16 0.11 -12.56
N ASP A 73 -8.14 -0.21 -13.37
CA ASP A 73 -7.29 -1.38 -13.21
C ASP A 73 -6.27 -1.25 -12.06
N VAL A 74 -6.10 -0.06 -11.48
CA VAL A 74 -5.19 0.14 -10.33
C VAL A 74 -5.62 -0.69 -9.12
N ALA A 75 -6.93 -0.78 -8.86
CA ALA A 75 -7.45 -1.63 -7.79
C ALA A 75 -7.06 -3.09 -7.99
N ARG A 76 -7.17 -3.59 -9.24
CA ARG A 76 -6.72 -4.94 -9.61
C ARG A 76 -5.22 -5.10 -9.38
N PHE A 77 -4.40 -4.17 -9.86
CA PHE A 77 -2.95 -4.22 -9.69
C PHE A 77 -2.53 -4.29 -8.22
N VAL A 78 -3.12 -3.44 -7.37
CA VAL A 78 -2.85 -3.45 -5.93
C VAL A 78 -3.27 -4.79 -5.31
N SER A 79 -4.47 -5.31 -5.62
CA SER A 79 -4.92 -6.61 -5.12
C SER A 79 -4.05 -7.79 -5.59
N ASP A 80 -3.47 -7.69 -6.78
CA ASP A 80 -2.58 -8.73 -7.29
C ASP A 80 -1.22 -8.73 -6.58
N ILE A 81 -0.79 -7.58 -6.04
CA ILE A 81 0.42 -7.49 -5.21
C ILE A 81 0.14 -7.91 -3.77
N ILE A 82 -0.97 -7.49 -3.18
CA ILE A 82 -1.29 -7.75 -1.77
C ILE A 82 -1.98 -9.10 -1.67
N ARG A 83 -1.18 -10.13 -1.41
CA ARG A 83 -1.65 -11.52 -1.25
C ARG A 83 -1.05 -12.14 0.02
N PRO A 84 -1.71 -13.14 0.62
CA PRO A 84 -1.15 -13.90 1.73
C PRO A 84 0.28 -14.38 1.43
N GLY A 85 1.17 -14.23 2.41
CA GLY A 85 2.56 -14.63 2.30
C GLY A 85 3.50 -13.61 1.63
N VAL A 86 2.98 -12.49 1.12
CA VAL A 86 3.80 -11.43 0.52
C VAL A 86 4.72 -10.81 1.57
N PRO A 87 6.06 -10.80 1.34
CA PRO A 87 7.03 -10.21 2.24
C PRO A 87 6.74 -8.73 2.56
N ILE A 88 6.87 -8.40 3.85
CA ILE A 88 6.77 -7.06 4.40
C ILE A 88 8.17 -6.59 4.77
N TYR A 89 8.56 -5.41 4.27
CA TYR A 89 9.79 -4.72 4.61
C TYR A 89 9.47 -3.42 5.34
N CYS A 90 10.33 -3.02 6.27
CA CYS A 90 10.25 -1.73 6.94
C CYS A 90 11.50 -0.90 6.66
N GLU A 91 11.31 0.35 6.24
CA GLU A 91 12.37 1.33 6.11
C GLU A 91 12.46 2.16 7.40
N PHE A 92 13.44 1.83 8.25
CA PHE A 92 13.63 2.48 9.56
C PHE A 92 14.26 3.89 9.51
N ASN A 93 14.73 4.34 8.34
CA ASN A 93 15.57 5.53 8.19
C ASN A 93 14.88 6.71 7.47
N HIS A 94 13.60 7.00 7.74
CA HIS A 94 13.06 8.29 7.26
C HIS A 94 13.60 9.45 8.13
N PRO A 95 14.22 10.50 7.56
CA PRO A 95 14.90 11.57 8.31
C PRO A 95 14.05 12.35 9.33
N GLY A 96 12.72 12.17 9.32
CA GLY A 96 11.78 12.74 10.28
C GLY A 96 11.39 11.82 11.44
N GLY A 97 11.97 10.62 11.56
CA GLY A 97 11.91 9.75 12.75
C GLY A 97 10.54 9.14 13.11
N LYS A 98 9.46 9.40 12.36
CA LYS A 98 8.10 8.97 12.74
C LYS A 98 7.26 8.31 11.64
N HIS A 99 7.80 8.08 10.45
CA HIS A 99 7.04 7.48 9.34
C HIS A 99 7.65 6.14 8.96
N ARG A 100 7.14 5.08 9.59
CA ARG A 100 7.48 3.69 9.29
C ARG A 100 6.75 3.28 8.03
N THR A 101 7.37 3.57 6.89
CA THR A 101 6.85 3.12 5.60
C THR A 101 6.90 1.60 5.56
N THR A 102 5.74 0.97 5.39
CA THR A 102 5.61 -0.48 5.27
C THR A 102 5.58 -0.84 3.80
N VAL A 103 6.54 -1.64 3.34
CA VAL A 103 6.72 -1.94 1.92
C VAL A 103 6.40 -3.41 1.68
N LEU A 104 5.40 -3.67 0.84
CA LEU A 104 5.05 -5.01 0.40
C LEU A 104 5.72 -5.30 -0.92
N LYS A 105 6.37 -6.46 -1.04
CA LYS A 105 7.11 -6.84 -2.25
C LYS A 105 6.67 -8.19 -2.76
N SER A 106 6.06 -8.21 -3.94
CA SER A 106 5.73 -9.44 -4.66
C SER A 106 6.61 -9.60 -5.91
N SER A 107 6.38 -10.67 -6.66
CA SER A 107 6.96 -10.84 -7.99
C SER A 107 6.36 -9.87 -9.01
N LEU A 108 5.13 -9.37 -8.79
CA LEU A 108 4.46 -8.43 -9.67
C LEU A 108 4.95 -6.99 -9.47
N GLY A 109 5.18 -6.58 -8.22
CA GLY A 109 5.57 -5.21 -7.94
C GLY A 109 5.74 -4.93 -6.44
N VAL A 110 5.73 -3.64 -6.12
CA VAL A 110 5.87 -3.09 -4.78
C VAL A 110 4.63 -2.26 -4.45
N VAL A 111 4.12 -2.40 -3.23
CA VAL A 111 3.12 -1.49 -2.65
C VAL A 111 3.74 -0.83 -1.42
N ILE A 112 3.55 0.49 -1.33
CA ILE A 112 3.97 1.29 -0.19
C ILE A 112 2.74 1.63 0.65
N LEU A 113 2.80 1.32 1.93
CA LEU A 113 1.77 1.56 2.92
C LEU A 113 2.20 2.59 3.96
N GLU A 114 1.24 3.39 4.39
CA GLU A 114 1.36 4.31 5.52
C GLU A 114 0.44 3.85 6.65
N PRO A 115 0.95 3.59 7.87
CA PRO A 115 0.11 3.29 9.02
C PRO A 115 -0.64 4.55 9.49
N LYS A 116 -1.89 4.38 9.88
CA LYS A 116 -2.73 5.45 10.46
C LYS A 116 -3.47 4.94 11.68
N GLU A 117 -3.52 5.77 12.72
CA GLU A 117 -4.35 5.52 13.88
C GLU A 117 -5.83 5.50 13.45
N ALA A 118 -6.54 4.48 13.91
CA ALA A 118 -7.97 4.29 13.71
C ALA A 118 -8.54 3.64 14.98
N PRO A 119 -8.72 4.41 16.08
CA PRO A 119 -9.13 3.91 17.38
C PRO A 119 -10.46 3.14 17.38
N GLU A 120 -11.27 3.32 16.34
CA GLU A 120 -12.52 2.63 16.09
C GLU A 120 -12.36 1.16 15.63
N THR A 121 -11.16 0.75 15.25
CA THR A 121 -10.86 -0.62 14.81
C THR A 121 -10.30 -1.46 15.97
N ASP A 122 -10.45 -2.78 15.91
CA ASP A 122 -9.97 -3.69 16.97
C ASP A 122 -8.46 -3.57 17.25
N SER A 123 -7.66 -3.28 16.22
CA SER A 123 -6.21 -3.07 16.39
C SER A 123 -5.83 -1.63 16.74
N GLY A 124 -6.75 -0.68 16.61
CA GLY A 124 -6.48 0.75 16.73
C GLY A 124 -5.71 1.35 15.53
N TRP A 125 -5.49 0.58 14.47
CA TRP A 125 -4.64 0.95 13.33
C TRP A 125 -5.15 0.39 12.00
N ILE A 126 -4.99 1.19 10.95
CA ILE A 126 -5.15 0.78 9.54
C ILE A 126 -3.90 1.12 8.74
N TYR A 127 -3.81 0.55 7.55
CA TYR A 127 -2.77 0.85 6.57
C TYR A 127 -3.39 1.39 5.29
N VAL A 128 -2.88 2.52 4.80
CA VAL A 128 -3.36 3.12 3.56
C VAL A 128 -2.31 2.97 2.47
N VAL A 129 -2.73 2.52 1.30
CA VAL A 129 -1.86 2.47 0.11
C VAL A 129 -1.50 3.88 -0.34
N VAL A 130 -0.21 4.20 -0.28
CA VAL A 130 0.35 5.46 -0.77
C VAL A 130 0.64 5.35 -2.26
N THR A 131 1.45 4.38 -2.66
CA THR A 131 1.77 4.14 -4.07
C THR A 131 2.02 2.67 -4.34
N ALA A 132 2.04 2.29 -5.62
CA ALA A 132 2.32 0.95 -6.10
C ALA A 132 2.97 1.03 -7.48
N TYR A 133 4.01 0.23 -7.71
CA TYR A 133 4.76 0.24 -8.97
C TYR A 133 5.43 -1.12 -9.24
N THR A 134 5.84 -1.35 -10.47
CA THR A 134 6.35 -2.63 -10.97
C THR A 134 7.82 -2.87 -10.64
N ARG A 135 8.59 -1.81 -10.39
CA ARG A 135 10.02 -1.90 -10.03
C ARG A 135 10.22 -2.61 -8.69
N ARG A 136 11.08 -3.63 -8.68
CA ARG A 136 11.28 -4.51 -7.51
C ARG A 136 12.38 -4.06 -6.53
N LYS A 137 12.93 -2.85 -6.70
CA LYS A 137 13.91 -2.27 -5.76
C LYS A 137 13.17 -1.62 -4.60
N ALA A 138 12.78 -2.44 -3.64
CA ALA A 138 12.44 -1.97 -2.29
C ALA A 138 13.72 -1.95 -1.44
N HIS A 139 13.87 -0.93 -0.61
CA HIS A 139 14.89 -0.89 0.43
C HIS A 139 14.22 -1.28 1.78
N GLY A 140 15.02 -1.67 2.77
CA GLY A 140 14.51 -2.00 4.11
C GLY A 140 14.79 -3.43 4.59
N VAL A 141 14.38 -3.70 5.82
CA VAL A 141 14.59 -4.99 6.51
C VAL A 141 13.33 -5.83 6.39
N LEU A 142 13.47 -7.11 6.06
CA LEU A 142 12.37 -8.07 6.09
C LEU A 142 11.90 -8.29 7.53
N ILE A 143 10.62 -8.04 7.78
CA ILE A 143 10.03 -8.07 9.14
C ILE A 143 8.89 -9.07 9.28
N GLY A 144 8.30 -9.52 8.16
CA GLY A 144 7.25 -10.54 8.18
C GLY A 144 6.58 -10.70 6.83
N LYS A 145 5.33 -11.16 6.84
CA LYS A 145 4.53 -11.48 5.66
C LYS A 145 3.06 -11.12 5.89
N ILE A 146 2.35 -10.76 4.81
CA ILE A 146 0.90 -10.52 4.82
C ILE A 146 0.14 -11.79 5.23
N GLN A 147 -0.94 -11.62 6.00
CA GLN A 147 -1.90 -12.67 6.34
C GLN A 147 -2.96 -12.86 5.25
#